data_AF-A0A7R9EQ56-F1
#
_entry.id   AF-A0A7R9EQ56-F1
#
_cell.length_a   1.000
_cell.length_b   1.000
_cell.length_c   1.000
_cell.angle_alpha   90.00
_cell.angle_beta   90.00
_cell.angle_gamma   90.00
#
_symmetry.space_group_name_H-M   'P 1'
#
loop_
_entity.id
_entity.type
_entity.pdbx_description
1 polymer ?
#
loop_
_entity_poly.entity_id
_entity_poly.type
_entity_poly.pdbx_seq_one_letter_code
_entity_poly.pdbx_strand_id
1 'polypeptide(L)'
;MEGLRLGVAVHIARSLLHLLRNKQQVRQSEKAFKKKLSTPNRDSNLYLSVIGSLVYCNSDALDHENIEAGSAYINHTADDGEIEAPISVGDNVEWDSEQETKAKEKVAENASTFVCEANQKLYESNADKYWDKFYNIHQNRFFKDRHWLFTEFPELGIDEKLSSVTPIRVCSEEVKSLKQTFACSSDTASTQLNSSDLSQSGDVCVPKLEGSSEEFSSVSVKSDVTKKRTIFEIGCGVGNTVFPILQYTKDPNLFIYCCDFSSKAVGILKESPEYDIQRCHAFVCDVASPEWDMPFEPESLDIAVLIFVLSAIHPDKMPLVVKQLFRFIRPGGLVLLRDYGRYDMAQLRFKKGRCLANNFYARGDGTRVYFFTQEEIKELFTKEGFLEEQNLVDRRLQVNRGKLLTMYRVWLQAKYRKP
;
A
#
# COMPACT_ATOMS: atom_id res chain seq x y z
N MET A 1 -2.42 16.99 -52.42
CA MET A 1 -1.97 16.64 -51.04
C MET A 1 -3.10 16.13 -50.14
N GLU A 2 -4.38 16.51 -50.34
CA GLU A 2 -5.50 16.06 -49.49
C GLU A 2 -5.86 14.58 -49.64
N GLY A 3 -5.80 14.01 -50.85
CA GLY A 3 -6.08 12.59 -51.09
C GLY A 3 -5.09 11.64 -50.41
N LEU A 4 -3.82 12.04 -50.29
CA LEU A 4 -2.79 11.27 -49.58
C LEU A 4 -3.03 11.27 -48.06
N ARG A 5 -3.46 12.41 -47.49
CA ARG A 5 -3.80 12.55 -46.06
C ARG A 5 -5.04 11.73 -45.69
N LEU A 6 -6.02 11.65 -46.60
CA LEU A 6 -7.22 10.83 -46.42
C LEU A 6 -6.89 9.33 -46.42
N GLY A 7 -6.02 8.89 -47.33
CA GLY A 7 -5.57 7.49 -47.39
C GLY A 7 -4.85 7.04 -46.11
N VAL A 8 -3.98 7.90 -45.56
CA VAL A 8 -3.25 7.62 -44.32
C VAL A 8 -4.19 7.59 -43.11
N ALA A 9 -5.13 8.54 -43.00
CA ALA A 9 -6.10 8.57 -41.90
C ALA A 9 -7.03 7.35 -41.89
N VAL A 10 -7.50 6.91 -43.07
CA VAL A 10 -8.32 5.68 -43.21
C VAL A 10 -7.51 4.44 -42.85
N HIS A 11 -6.23 4.39 -43.21
CA HIS A 11 -5.34 3.29 -42.87
C HIS A 11 -5.10 3.21 -41.35
N ILE A 12 -4.80 4.34 -40.69
CA ILE A 12 -4.62 4.41 -39.24
C ILE A 12 -5.89 4.01 -38.50
N ALA A 13 -7.06 4.53 -38.92
CA ALA A 13 -8.34 4.18 -38.29
C ALA A 13 -8.66 2.68 -38.41
N ARG A 14 -8.38 2.05 -39.56
CA ARG A 14 -8.54 0.60 -39.74
C ARG A 14 -7.58 -0.21 -38.87
N SER A 15 -6.34 0.21 -38.76
CA SER A 15 -5.34 -0.44 -37.89
C SER A 15 -5.73 -0.34 -36.42
N LEU A 16 -6.28 0.80 -35.99
CA LEU A 16 -6.82 0.98 -34.63
C LEU A 16 -8.07 0.14 -34.36
N LEU A 17 -8.97 -0.01 -35.35
CA LEU A 17 -10.13 -0.89 -35.26
C LEU A 17 -9.75 -2.38 -35.16
N HIS A 18 -8.65 -2.81 -35.80
CA HIS A 18 -8.14 -4.18 -35.68
C HIS A 18 -7.51 -4.50 -34.31
N LEU A 19 -7.19 -3.49 -33.49
CA LEU A 19 -6.76 -3.68 -32.11
C LEU A 19 -7.93 -3.96 -31.14
N LEU A 20 -9.18 -3.74 -31.58
CA LEU A 20 -10.39 -4.06 -30.79
C LEU A 20 -10.74 -5.55 -30.94
N ARG A 21 -10.75 -6.28 -29.81
CA ARG A 21 -10.92 -7.75 -29.79
C ARG A 21 -12.34 -8.25 -30.16
N ASN A 22 -13.34 -7.36 -30.27
CA ASN A 22 -14.73 -7.73 -30.58
C ASN A 22 -15.11 -7.48 -32.06
N LYS A 23 -15.26 -8.56 -32.84
CA LYS A 23 -15.54 -8.52 -34.29
C LYS A 23 -16.89 -7.88 -34.66
N GLN A 24 -17.87 -7.85 -33.74
CA GLN A 24 -19.20 -7.26 -34.01
C GLN A 24 -19.17 -5.73 -33.91
N GLN A 25 -18.45 -5.19 -32.91
CA GLN A 25 -18.24 -3.75 -32.75
C GLN A 25 -17.41 -3.16 -33.90
N VAL A 26 -16.37 -3.86 -34.35
CA VAL A 26 -15.57 -3.44 -35.52
C VAL A 26 -16.45 -3.26 -36.75
N ARG A 27 -17.40 -4.18 -37.00
CA ARG A 27 -18.32 -4.10 -38.14
C ARG A 27 -19.31 -2.95 -38.04
N GLN A 28 -19.83 -2.64 -36.85
CA GLN A 28 -20.74 -1.50 -36.64
C GLN A 28 -19.99 -0.17 -36.84
N SER A 29 -18.79 -0.05 -36.26
CA SER A 29 -17.94 1.14 -36.39
C SER A 29 -17.48 1.37 -37.83
N GLU A 30 -17.12 0.31 -38.58
CA GLU A 30 -16.82 0.41 -40.01
C GLU A 30 -18.03 0.88 -40.83
N LYS A 31 -19.24 0.43 -40.49
CA LYS A 31 -20.47 0.83 -41.20
C LYS A 31 -20.83 2.29 -40.92
N ALA A 32 -20.68 2.75 -39.67
CA ALA A 32 -20.87 4.15 -39.29
C ALA A 32 -19.82 5.07 -39.95
N PHE A 33 -18.56 4.62 -40.01
CA PHE A 33 -17.47 5.33 -40.67
C PHE A 33 -17.70 5.49 -42.18
N LYS A 34 -18.12 4.41 -42.87
CA LYS A 34 -18.48 4.46 -44.30
C LYS A 34 -19.65 5.41 -44.59
N LYS A 35 -20.64 5.48 -43.70
CA LYS A 35 -21.80 6.38 -43.84
C LYS A 35 -21.43 7.87 -43.66
N LYS A 36 -20.46 8.19 -42.80
CA LYS A 36 -19.94 9.57 -42.62
C LYS A 36 -18.99 10.00 -43.75
N LEU A 37 -18.28 9.05 -44.37
CA LEU A 37 -17.44 9.32 -45.55
C LEU A 37 -18.23 9.69 -46.81
N SER A 38 -19.51 9.32 -46.89
CA SER A 38 -20.38 9.61 -48.04
C SER A 38 -21.14 10.94 -47.95
N THR A 39 -20.95 11.73 -46.88
CA THR A 39 -21.58 13.06 -46.77
C THR A 39 -20.71 14.13 -47.45
N PRO A 40 -21.30 15.15 -48.13
CA PRO A 40 -20.56 15.98 -49.10
C PRO A 40 -19.63 17.02 -48.49
N ASN A 41 -19.61 17.19 -47.16
CA ASN A 41 -18.86 18.29 -46.52
C ASN A 41 -17.50 17.79 -46.01
N ARG A 42 -16.44 18.11 -46.77
CA ARG A 42 -15.05 17.73 -46.47
C ARG A 42 -14.41 18.78 -45.57
N ASP A 43 -14.60 18.64 -44.26
CA ASP A 43 -13.88 19.45 -43.27
C ASP A 43 -12.93 18.55 -42.46
N SER A 44 -11.64 18.88 -42.43
CA SER A 44 -10.59 18.09 -41.78
C SER A 44 -10.74 18.04 -40.25
N ASN A 45 -11.42 19.03 -39.66
CA ASN A 45 -11.77 19.06 -38.24
C ASN A 45 -12.85 18.04 -37.83
N LEU A 46 -13.64 17.53 -38.79
CA LEU A 46 -14.65 16.50 -38.53
C LEU A 46 -14.02 15.12 -38.22
N TYR A 47 -12.80 14.87 -38.68
CA TYR A 47 -12.12 13.58 -38.49
C TYR A 47 -11.55 13.40 -37.07
N LEU A 48 -11.02 14.47 -36.48
CA LEU A 48 -10.59 14.46 -35.08
C LEU A 48 -11.79 14.31 -34.13
N SER A 49 -12.96 14.88 -34.46
CA SER A 49 -14.17 14.69 -33.66
C SER A 49 -14.75 13.28 -33.80
N VAL A 50 -14.61 12.62 -34.95
CA VAL A 50 -15.02 11.21 -35.16
C VAL A 50 -14.08 10.24 -34.43
N ILE A 51 -12.77 10.47 -34.43
CA ILE A 51 -11.82 9.68 -33.64
C ILE A 51 -12.06 9.92 -32.15
N GLY A 52 -12.26 11.18 -31.72
CA GLY A 52 -12.63 11.52 -30.35
C GLY A 52 -13.94 10.86 -29.90
N SER A 53 -14.96 10.84 -30.76
CA SER A 53 -16.25 10.18 -30.47
C SER A 53 -16.16 8.66 -30.44
N LEU A 54 -15.26 8.04 -31.23
CA LEU A 54 -15.02 6.59 -31.20
C LEU A 54 -14.22 6.16 -29.96
N VAL A 55 -13.33 7.02 -29.46
CA VAL A 55 -12.62 6.79 -28.19
C VAL A 55 -13.55 7.01 -26.99
N TYR A 56 -14.43 8.02 -27.05
CA TYR A 56 -15.40 8.33 -25.98
C TYR A 56 -16.58 7.34 -25.95
N CYS A 57 -17.11 6.90 -27.10
CA CYS A 57 -18.12 5.83 -27.11
C CYS A 57 -17.56 4.48 -26.62
N ASN A 58 -16.24 4.27 -26.68
CA ASN A 58 -15.60 3.07 -26.12
C ASN A 58 -15.45 3.13 -24.59
N SER A 59 -15.47 4.31 -23.94
CA SER A 59 -15.52 4.37 -22.48
C SER A 59 -16.93 4.07 -21.95
N ASP A 60 -17.97 4.53 -22.67
CA ASP A 60 -19.36 4.34 -22.24
C ASP A 60 -19.94 2.97 -22.63
N ALA A 61 -19.43 2.33 -23.69
CA ALA A 61 -19.90 1.01 -24.15
C ALA A 61 -19.22 -0.19 -23.47
N LEU A 62 -18.17 0.03 -22.67
CA LEU A 62 -17.55 -1.03 -21.84
C LEU A 62 -18.37 -1.37 -20.58
N ASP A 63 -19.44 -0.62 -20.29
CA ASP A 63 -20.30 -0.84 -19.13
C ASP A 63 -21.52 -1.77 -19.41
N HIS A 64 -21.66 -2.30 -20.63
CA HIS A 64 -22.91 -2.96 -21.07
C HIS A 64 -22.84 -4.41 -21.56
N GLU A 65 -21.71 -5.12 -21.47
CA GLU A 65 -21.67 -6.57 -21.76
C GLU A 65 -21.42 -7.41 -20.51
N ASN A 66 -22.39 -8.29 -20.22
CA ASN A 66 -22.39 -9.34 -19.18
C ASN A 66 -21.22 -10.31 -19.35
N ILE A 67 -20.04 -9.92 -18.87
CA ILE A 67 -18.88 -10.80 -18.70
C ILE A 67 -18.50 -10.75 -17.22
N GLU A 68 -18.76 -11.85 -16.51
CA GLU A 68 -18.22 -12.20 -15.18
C GLU A 68 -17.76 -11.01 -14.32
N ALA A 69 -18.71 -10.18 -13.88
CA ALA A 69 -18.45 -8.99 -13.07
C ALA A 69 -17.74 -9.30 -11.73
N GLY A 70 -17.57 -10.57 -11.34
CA GLY A 70 -16.91 -10.96 -10.09
C GLY A 70 -15.39 -10.83 -10.08
N SER A 71 -14.71 -11.06 -11.21
CA SER A 71 -13.25 -10.98 -11.28
C SER A 71 -12.74 -9.54 -11.42
N ALA A 72 -13.54 -8.63 -11.98
CA ALA A 72 -13.16 -7.23 -12.17
C ALA A 72 -12.97 -6.46 -10.85
N TYR A 73 -13.80 -6.72 -9.83
CA TYR A 73 -13.66 -6.04 -8.52
C TYR A 73 -12.41 -6.46 -7.76
N ILE A 74 -11.94 -7.70 -7.95
CA ILE A 74 -10.79 -8.23 -7.23
C ILE A 74 -9.52 -7.99 -8.04
N ASN A 75 -9.51 -8.25 -9.35
CA ASN A 75 -8.35 -8.00 -10.22
C ASN A 75 -7.93 -6.53 -10.15
N HIS A 76 -8.86 -5.58 -10.10
CA HIS A 76 -8.49 -4.16 -9.96
C HIS A 76 -8.13 -3.74 -8.53
N THR A 77 -8.33 -4.59 -7.52
CA THR A 77 -7.78 -4.42 -6.16
C THR A 77 -6.46 -5.15 -5.96
N ALA A 78 -6.18 -6.17 -6.78
CA ALA A 78 -4.92 -6.86 -6.82
C ALA A 78 -3.83 -5.91 -7.28
N ASP A 79 -2.61 -6.23 -6.88
CA ASP A 79 -1.37 -5.60 -7.32
C ASP A 79 -1.17 -5.91 -8.82
N ASP A 80 -1.98 -5.26 -9.66
CA ASP A 80 -2.05 -5.42 -11.11
C ASP A 80 -0.77 -4.86 -11.75
N GLY A 81 0.28 -5.67 -11.78
CA GLY A 81 1.28 -5.68 -12.85
C GLY A 81 2.04 -4.39 -13.21
N GLU A 82 2.21 -3.41 -12.32
CA GLU A 82 3.08 -2.25 -12.58
C GLU A 82 4.30 -2.26 -11.67
N ILE A 83 5.44 -1.88 -12.23
CA ILE A 83 6.66 -1.58 -11.48
C ILE A 83 6.31 -0.37 -10.62
N GLU A 84 6.12 -0.57 -9.32
CA GLU A 84 6.05 0.55 -8.39
C GLU A 84 7.40 1.27 -8.44
N ALA A 85 7.42 2.46 -9.05
CA ALA A 85 8.58 3.32 -8.99
C ALA A 85 8.88 3.65 -7.52
N PRO A 86 10.17 3.77 -7.13
CA PRO A 86 10.53 4.05 -5.76
C PRO A 86 9.87 5.34 -5.27
N ILE A 87 9.33 5.27 -4.04
CA ILE A 87 8.59 6.32 -3.35
C ILE A 87 9.35 7.65 -3.44
N SER A 88 8.82 8.59 -4.22
CA SER A 88 9.10 10.00 -4.03
C SER A 88 7.92 10.60 -3.26
N VAL A 89 8.21 11.42 -2.25
CA VAL A 89 7.20 12.15 -1.45
C VAL A 89 6.33 13.08 -2.33
N GLY A 90 6.64 13.22 -3.62
CA GLY A 90 5.89 14.03 -4.60
C GLY A 90 4.79 13.28 -5.39
N ASP A 91 4.54 11.99 -5.14
CA ASP A 91 3.54 11.21 -5.90
C ASP A 91 2.17 11.09 -5.19
N ASN A 92 1.99 11.70 -4.01
CA ASN A 92 0.70 11.70 -3.31
C ASN A 92 -0.29 12.62 -4.04
N VAL A 93 -1.36 12.03 -4.59
CA VAL A 93 -2.32 12.77 -5.40
C VAL A 93 -3.30 13.50 -4.48
N GLU A 94 -3.18 14.81 -4.42
CA GLU A 94 -4.21 15.66 -3.81
C GLU A 94 -5.46 15.66 -4.69
N TRP A 95 -6.61 15.47 -4.05
CA TRP A 95 -7.90 15.56 -4.74
C TRP A 95 -8.43 16.96 -4.60
N ASP A 96 -9.02 17.48 -5.68
CA ASP A 96 -9.78 18.71 -5.59
C ASP A 96 -11.14 18.49 -4.91
N SER A 97 -11.78 19.60 -4.52
CA SER A 97 -13.09 19.57 -3.86
C SER A 97 -14.19 18.94 -4.70
N GLU A 98 -14.09 18.99 -6.03
CA GLU A 98 -15.09 18.43 -6.94
C GLU A 98 -14.98 16.90 -6.98
N GLN A 99 -13.75 16.37 -7.08
CA GLN A 99 -13.46 14.95 -6.99
C GLN A 99 -13.93 14.36 -5.67
N GLU A 100 -13.66 15.05 -4.55
CA GLU A 100 -14.12 14.60 -3.24
C GLU A 100 -15.65 14.59 -3.13
N THR A 101 -16.32 15.63 -3.65
CA THR A 101 -17.79 15.71 -3.67
C THR A 101 -18.39 14.57 -4.49
N LYS A 102 -17.86 14.32 -5.70
CA LYS A 102 -18.29 13.20 -6.56
C LYS A 102 -18.09 11.85 -5.88
N ALA A 103 -16.99 11.66 -5.17
CA ALA A 103 -16.75 10.42 -4.44
C ALA A 103 -17.71 10.22 -3.28
N LYS A 104 -18.02 11.29 -2.52
CA LYS A 104 -19.05 11.28 -1.46
C LYS A 104 -20.42 10.91 -2.01
N GLU A 105 -20.84 11.56 -3.09
CA GLU A 105 -22.10 11.26 -3.79
C GLU A 105 -22.15 9.80 -4.24
N LYS A 106 -21.05 9.29 -4.79
CA LYS A 106 -20.98 7.90 -5.25
C LYS A 106 -21.05 6.89 -4.11
N VAL A 107 -20.38 7.15 -2.98
CA VAL A 107 -20.49 6.30 -1.79
C VAL A 107 -21.91 6.31 -1.24
N ALA A 108 -22.56 7.49 -1.18
CA ALA A 108 -23.96 7.61 -0.76
C ALA A 108 -24.90 6.85 -1.71
N GLU A 109 -24.66 6.93 -3.02
CA GLU A 109 -25.40 6.14 -4.01
C GLU A 109 -25.22 4.64 -3.78
N ASN A 110 -23.99 4.18 -3.55
CA ASN A 110 -23.69 2.77 -3.32
C ASN A 110 -24.35 2.24 -2.03
N ALA A 111 -24.49 3.12 -1.02
CA ALA A 111 -25.16 2.83 0.25
C ALA A 111 -26.69 3.02 0.22
N SER A 112 -27.28 3.47 -0.90
CA SER A 112 -28.74 3.67 -1.02
C SER A 112 -29.56 2.38 -0.97
N THR A 113 -28.93 1.22 -1.15
CA THR A 113 -29.60 -0.08 -1.06
C THR A 113 -28.68 -1.09 -0.41
N PHE A 114 -29.06 -1.52 0.79
CA PHE A 114 -28.37 -2.58 1.51
C PHE A 114 -28.79 -3.96 1.02
N VAL A 115 -27.86 -4.91 1.10
CA VAL A 115 -28.13 -6.34 0.96
C VAL A 115 -29.16 -6.73 2.02
N CYS A 116 -30.15 -7.57 1.68
CA CYS A 116 -31.15 -8.00 2.65
C CYS A 116 -30.53 -8.79 3.82
N GLU A 117 -31.15 -8.73 5.00
CA GLU A 117 -30.61 -9.35 6.23
C GLU A 117 -30.28 -10.84 6.09
N ALA A 118 -31.12 -11.59 5.35
CA ALA A 118 -30.88 -13.01 5.09
C ALA A 118 -29.56 -13.24 4.35
N ASN A 119 -29.27 -12.42 3.34
CA ASN A 119 -28.02 -12.50 2.59
C ASN A 119 -26.84 -11.95 3.40
N GLN A 120 -27.03 -10.92 4.23
CA GLN A 120 -25.98 -10.46 5.15
C GLN A 120 -25.53 -11.57 6.10
N LYS A 121 -26.50 -12.30 6.70
CA LYS A 121 -26.22 -13.48 7.54
C LYS A 121 -25.51 -14.60 6.76
N LEU A 122 -25.86 -14.78 5.48
CA LEU A 122 -25.17 -15.75 4.61
C LEU A 122 -23.72 -15.36 4.35
N TYR A 123 -23.45 -14.07 4.11
CA TYR A 123 -22.09 -13.55 3.93
C TYR A 123 -21.24 -13.70 5.19
N GLU A 124 -21.83 -13.50 6.37
CA GLU A 124 -21.14 -13.69 7.65
C GLU A 124 -20.87 -15.18 7.93
N SER A 125 -21.89 -16.03 7.85
CA SER A 125 -21.80 -17.46 8.21
C SER A 125 -20.98 -18.32 7.26
N ASN A 126 -20.69 -17.83 6.04
CA ASN A 126 -19.87 -18.54 5.05
C ASN A 126 -18.60 -17.76 4.68
N ALA A 127 -18.19 -16.78 5.49
CA ALA A 127 -17.02 -15.96 5.20
C ALA A 127 -15.75 -16.81 4.97
N ASP A 128 -15.57 -17.90 5.73
CA ASP A 128 -14.52 -18.91 5.55
C ASP A 128 -14.58 -19.56 4.16
N LYS A 129 -15.76 -20.02 3.75
CA LYS A 129 -15.98 -20.73 2.49
C LYS A 129 -15.73 -19.83 1.28
N TYR A 130 -16.04 -18.55 1.37
CA TYR A 130 -15.73 -17.60 0.31
C TYR A 130 -14.22 -17.43 0.12
N TRP A 131 -13.46 -17.35 1.22
CA TRP A 131 -12.01 -17.32 1.15
C TRP A 131 -11.41 -18.65 0.68
N ASP A 132 -11.91 -19.79 1.16
CA ASP A 132 -11.48 -21.11 0.67
C ASP A 132 -11.74 -21.25 -0.84
N LYS A 133 -12.91 -20.82 -1.32
CA LYS A 133 -13.22 -20.81 -2.76
C LYS A 133 -12.25 -19.90 -3.53
N PHE A 134 -11.97 -18.71 -3.00
CA PHE A 134 -11.03 -17.77 -3.58
C PHE A 134 -9.65 -18.42 -3.76
N TYR A 135 -9.07 -18.98 -2.70
CA TYR A 135 -7.75 -19.61 -2.77
C TYR A 135 -7.73 -20.91 -3.58
N ASN A 136 -8.83 -21.67 -3.64
CA ASN A 136 -8.93 -22.81 -4.55
C ASN A 136 -8.78 -22.39 -6.03
N ILE A 137 -9.38 -21.27 -6.42
CA ILE A 137 -9.31 -20.76 -7.80
C ILE A 137 -7.95 -20.13 -8.08
N HIS A 138 -7.45 -19.33 -7.15
CA HIS A 138 -6.34 -18.41 -7.39
C HIS A 138 -4.97 -18.92 -6.94
N GLN A 139 -4.92 -19.83 -5.98
CA GLN A 139 -3.69 -20.39 -5.44
C GLN A 139 -2.69 -19.28 -5.05
N ASN A 140 -1.43 -19.40 -5.44
CA ASN A 140 -0.37 -18.41 -5.21
C ASN A 140 -0.17 -17.40 -6.35
N ARG A 141 -1.12 -17.28 -7.28
CA ARG A 141 -0.92 -16.52 -8.54
C ARG A 141 -1.59 -15.16 -8.56
N PHE A 142 -2.39 -14.87 -7.54
CA PHE A 142 -3.25 -13.69 -7.54
C PHE A 142 -2.60 -12.48 -6.88
N PHE A 143 -2.13 -12.66 -5.64
CA PHE A 143 -1.37 -11.63 -4.96
C PHE A 143 0.11 -11.78 -5.33
N LYS A 144 0.81 -10.66 -5.46
CA LYS A 144 2.27 -10.66 -5.58
C LYS A 144 2.93 -10.72 -4.20
N ASP A 145 4.20 -11.06 -4.20
CA ASP A 145 5.06 -10.96 -3.02
C ASP A 145 5.28 -9.50 -2.63
N ARG A 146 5.11 -9.22 -1.35
CA ARG A 146 5.04 -7.86 -0.80
C ARG A 146 6.40 -7.31 -0.41
N HIS A 147 7.38 -7.42 -1.30
CA HIS A 147 8.73 -6.89 -1.10
C HIS A 147 8.76 -5.38 -0.82
N TRP A 148 7.75 -4.64 -1.29
CA TRP A 148 7.60 -3.21 -1.01
C TRP A 148 7.38 -2.91 0.47
N LEU A 149 6.91 -3.88 1.28
CA LEU A 149 6.62 -3.67 2.71
C LEU A 149 7.85 -3.20 3.49
N PHE A 150 9.08 -3.57 3.10
CA PHE A 150 10.28 -3.11 3.81
C PHE A 150 10.56 -1.62 3.62
N THR A 151 9.98 -0.99 2.59
CA THR A 151 10.08 0.46 2.38
C THR A 151 9.12 1.21 3.29
N GLU A 152 7.95 0.63 3.55
CA GLU A 152 6.90 1.23 4.40
C GLU A 152 7.09 0.90 5.88
N PHE A 153 7.52 -0.32 6.15
CA PHE A 153 7.74 -0.93 7.44
C PHE A 153 9.17 -1.48 7.56
N PRO A 154 10.19 -0.61 7.60
CA PRO A 154 11.59 -1.02 7.74
C PRO A 154 11.83 -1.84 9.02
N GLU A 155 10.95 -1.71 10.02
CA GLU A 155 10.97 -2.51 11.24
C GLU A 155 10.98 -4.02 10.91
N LEU A 156 10.27 -4.47 9.88
CA LEU A 156 10.24 -5.88 9.47
C LEU A 156 11.60 -6.42 9.01
N GLY A 157 12.48 -5.54 8.51
CA GLY A 157 13.74 -5.91 7.88
C GLY A 157 14.99 -5.77 8.76
N ILE A 158 14.88 -5.31 10.01
CA ILE A 158 16.06 -4.98 10.81
C ILE A 158 16.93 -6.22 11.08
N ASP A 159 18.08 -6.24 10.41
CA ASP A 159 19.33 -6.87 10.83
C ASP A 159 20.11 -5.78 11.61
N GLU A 160 20.50 -6.02 12.86
CA GLU A 160 20.97 -4.98 13.82
C GLU A 160 22.15 -4.12 13.31
N LYS A 161 22.81 -4.52 12.22
CA LYS A 161 23.95 -3.83 11.60
C LYS A 161 23.61 -2.50 10.90
N LEU A 162 22.33 -2.17 10.69
CA LEU A 162 21.92 -0.91 10.04
C LEU A 162 21.29 0.12 11.00
N SER A 163 21.58 0.02 12.30
CA SER A 163 21.13 0.97 13.32
C SER A 163 21.94 2.28 13.37
N SER A 164 23.04 2.41 12.61
CA SER A 164 23.93 3.58 12.67
C SER A 164 23.71 4.63 11.58
N VAL A 165 22.74 4.48 10.66
CA VAL A 165 22.41 5.53 9.68
C VAL A 165 20.90 5.59 9.47
N THR A 166 20.22 6.41 10.26
CA THR A 166 18.91 6.95 9.86
C THR A 166 19.20 8.19 9.00
N PRO A 167 18.84 8.25 7.71
CA PRO A 167 18.72 9.54 7.05
C PRO A 167 17.51 10.23 7.67
N ILE A 168 17.75 11.30 8.43
CA ILE A 168 16.71 12.24 8.84
C ILE A 168 16.04 12.74 7.56
N ARG A 169 14.83 12.27 7.26
CA ARG A 169 13.93 12.93 6.32
C ARG A 169 13.45 14.21 7.01
N VAL A 170 14.15 15.30 6.75
CA VAL A 170 13.70 16.64 7.14
C VAL A 170 12.42 16.93 6.37
N CYS A 171 11.29 17.03 7.07
CA CYS A 171 10.10 17.67 6.53
C CYS A 171 10.46 19.11 6.16
N SER A 172 10.39 19.42 4.87
CA SER A 172 10.72 20.73 4.33
C SER A 172 9.61 21.73 4.62
N GLU A 173 9.56 22.24 5.85
CA GLU A 173 8.75 23.43 6.20
C GLU A 173 9.41 24.35 7.24
N GLU A 174 10.43 23.89 7.98
CA GLU A 174 11.05 24.72 9.04
C GLU A 174 12.40 25.40 8.68
N VAL A 175 12.92 25.26 7.46
CA VAL A 175 14.17 25.94 7.03
C VAL A 175 13.91 27.24 6.26
N LYS A 176 12.93 28.05 6.69
CA LYS A 176 12.73 29.42 6.20
C LYS A 176 12.91 30.52 7.25
N SER A 177 13.23 30.18 8.51
CA SER A 177 13.37 31.20 9.57
C SER A 177 14.80 31.52 10.04
N LEU A 178 15.85 30.96 9.41
CA LEU A 178 17.24 31.15 9.88
C LEU A 178 18.21 31.65 8.79
N LYS A 179 17.73 32.47 7.85
CA LYS A 179 18.58 33.20 6.88
C LYS A 179 18.39 34.71 6.94
N GLN A 180 18.35 35.28 8.15
CA GLN A 180 18.36 36.73 8.31
C GLN A 180 19.12 37.18 9.55
N THR A 181 20.38 36.80 9.66
CA THR A 181 21.37 37.60 10.40
C THR A 181 22.73 37.43 9.75
N PHE A 182 23.37 38.56 9.47
CA PHE A 182 24.68 38.76 8.84
C PHE A 182 24.72 38.84 7.31
N ALA A 183 24.16 39.96 6.81
CA ALA A 183 24.69 40.66 5.64
C ALA A 183 25.52 41.87 6.12
N CYS A 184 26.77 41.96 5.67
CA CYS A 184 27.52 43.17 5.26
C CYS A 184 28.97 42.70 4.97
N SER A 185 29.35 42.41 3.72
CA SER A 185 29.90 43.36 2.73
C SER A 185 31.16 44.06 3.27
N SER A 186 32.35 43.56 2.91
CA SER A 186 33.21 44.07 1.83
C SER A 186 34.03 45.28 2.33
N ASP A 187 35.36 45.38 2.20
CA ASP A 187 36.14 45.30 0.98
C ASP A 187 37.67 45.34 1.26
N THR A 188 38.39 44.55 0.45
CA THR A 188 39.65 44.87 -0.29
C THR A 188 41.06 44.90 0.33
N ALA A 189 41.93 44.30 -0.48
CA ALA A 189 43.33 44.62 -0.83
C ALA A 189 44.49 44.16 0.08
N SER A 190 45.09 43.04 -0.37
CA SER A 190 46.53 42.77 -0.54
C SER A 190 47.55 43.83 -0.09
N THR A 191 48.61 43.41 0.62
CA THR A 191 50.03 43.39 0.16
C THR A 191 50.92 42.72 1.23
N GLN A 192 51.98 42.08 0.75
CA GLN A 192 52.96 41.25 1.46
C GLN A 192 53.98 42.02 2.34
N LEU A 193 54.68 41.25 3.20
CA LEU A 193 56.12 41.26 3.53
C LEU A 193 56.55 41.52 5.00
N ASN A 194 57.56 40.72 5.37
CA ASN A 194 58.64 40.89 6.36
C ASN A 194 58.31 40.61 7.85
N SER A 195 58.85 39.56 8.47
CA SER A 195 60.24 39.16 8.80
C SER A 195 60.68 39.63 10.19
N SER A 196 61.02 38.65 11.02
CA SER A 196 62.00 38.67 12.12
C SER A 196 61.95 39.80 13.15
N ASP A 197 61.75 39.44 14.43
CA ASP A 197 62.74 39.85 15.44
C ASP A 197 62.78 38.96 16.69
N LEU A 198 64.01 38.79 17.19
CA LEU A 198 64.42 38.06 18.38
C LEU A 198 64.33 38.92 19.65
N SER A 199 64.12 38.29 20.81
CA SER A 199 64.87 38.51 22.08
C SER A 199 64.30 37.57 23.17
N GLN A 200 65.08 36.59 23.66
CA GLN A 200 65.86 36.61 24.92
C GLN A 200 65.01 37.02 26.15
N SER A 201 65.00 36.37 27.32
CA SER A 201 65.64 35.20 27.92
C SER A 201 65.14 35.19 29.39
N GLY A 202 64.95 34.03 30.02
CA GLY A 202 64.72 33.97 31.48
C GLY A 202 64.12 32.66 31.96
N ASP A 203 64.94 31.89 32.67
CA ASP A 203 64.66 30.59 33.28
C ASP A 203 63.37 30.51 34.11
N VAL A 204 62.77 29.31 34.17
CA VAL A 204 62.42 28.59 35.41
C VAL A 204 61.92 27.16 35.07
N CYS A 205 62.46 26.18 35.80
CA CYS A 205 62.17 24.75 35.75
C CYS A 205 60.68 24.38 35.82
N VAL A 206 60.26 23.44 34.96
CA VAL A 206 59.01 22.68 35.07
C VAL A 206 59.35 21.18 35.10
N PRO A 207 58.81 20.39 36.03
CA PRO A 207 59.16 18.98 36.18
C PRO A 207 58.53 18.11 35.08
N LYS A 208 59.28 17.09 34.67
CA LYS A 208 58.84 15.99 33.81
C LYS A 208 58.14 14.96 34.69
N LEU A 209 56.87 14.66 34.41
CA LEU A 209 56.18 13.48 34.93
C LEU A 209 55.29 12.91 33.82
N GLU A 210 55.63 11.69 33.43
CA GLU A 210 54.89 10.81 32.55
C GLU A 210 53.57 10.39 33.22
N GLY A 211 52.49 10.30 32.44
CA GLY A 211 51.18 9.91 32.95
C GLY A 211 50.24 9.51 31.82
N SER A 212 50.22 8.21 31.56
CA SER A 212 49.11 7.37 31.07
C SER A 212 48.05 8.02 30.17
N SER A 213 48.02 7.55 28.92
CA SER A 213 46.82 7.51 28.08
C SER A 213 45.69 6.78 28.83
N GLU A 214 44.74 7.54 29.37
CA GLU A 214 43.47 6.95 29.78
C GLU A 214 42.69 6.60 28.51
N GLU A 215 42.65 5.29 28.24
CA GLU A 215 41.70 4.69 27.32
C GLU A 215 40.29 5.07 27.77
N PHE A 216 39.62 5.91 26.98
CA PHE A 216 38.18 6.07 27.09
C PHE A 216 37.55 4.75 26.66
N SER A 217 37.33 3.85 27.63
CA SER A 217 36.70 2.56 27.39
C SER A 217 35.34 2.83 26.78
N SER A 218 35.22 2.56 25.48
CA SER A 218 33.94 2.48 24.81
C SER A 218 33.11 1.45 25.56
N VAL A 219 32.14 1.92 26.32
CA VAL A 219 31.08 1.05 26.85
C VAL A 219 30.30 0.60 25.62
N SER A 220 30.77 -0.50 25.04
CA SER A 220 30.05 -1.26 24.05
C SER A 220 28.82 -1.83 24.76
N VAL A 221 27.68 -1.17 24.56
CA VAL A 221 26.39 -1.82 24.78
C VAL A 221 26.34 -2.95 23.77
N LYS A 222 26.75 -4.15 24.19
CA LYS A 222 26.61 -5.36 23.41
C LYS A 222 25.11 -5.54 23.18
N SER A 223 24.66 -5.40 21.92
CA SER A 223 23.32 -5.86 21.58
C SER A 223 23.29 -7.36 21.82
N ASP A 224 22.29 -7.78 22.58
CA ASP A 224 22.18 -9.14 23.06
C ASP A 224 21.70 -10.01 21.88
N VAL A 225 22.65 -10.68 21.20
CA VAL A 225 22.43 -11.60 20.07
C VAL A 225 21.55 -12.83 20.45
N THR A 226 20.93 -12.79 21.63
CA THR A 226 20.19 -13.87 22.29
C THR A 226 18.68 -13.66 22.30
N LYS A 227 18.17 -12.47 21.98
CA LYS A 227 16.74 -12.18 22.12
C LYS A 227 15.95 -12.65 20.90
N LYS A 228 15.14 -13.71 21.08
CA LYS A 228 14.17 -14.17 20.08
C LYS A 228 13.23 -13.03 19.68
N ARG A 229 13.08 -12.82 18.38
CA ARG A 229 12.16 -11.84 17.80
C ARG A 229 10.94 -12.55 17.23
N THR A 230 9.76 -12.07 17.54
CA THR A 230 8.49 -12.73 17.18
C THR A 230 7.55 -11.79 16.44
N ILE A 231 7.09 -12.24 15.27
CA ILE A 231 6.11 -11.52 14.45
C ILE A 231 4.84 -12.36 14.38
N PHE A 232 3.67 -11.73 14.46
CA PHE A 232 2.40 -12.35 14.16
C PHE A 232 1.73 -11.68 12.95
N GLU A 233 1.59 -12.41 11.84
CA GLU A 233 0.78 -11.94 10.70
C GLU A 233 -0.63 -12.52 10.76
N ILE A 234 -1.63 -11.63 10.75
CA ILE A 234 -3.04 -11.99 10.62
C ILE A 234 -3.46 -11.79 9.16
N GLY A 235 -4.10 -12.80 8.57
CA GLY A 235 -4.47 -12.80 7.14
C GLY A 235 -3.27 -13.08 6.24
N CYS A 236 -2.46 -14.09 6.60
CA CYS A 236 -1.23 -14.39 5.88
C CYS A 236 -1.45 -14.90 4.45
N GLY A 237 -2.67 -15.34 4.13
CA GLY A 237 -3.00 -15.97 2.87
C GLY A 237 -2.05 -17.13 2.57
N VAL A 238 -1.45 -17.09 1.39
CA VAL A 238 -0.49 -18.08 0.90
C VAL A 238 0.98 -17.74 1.21
N GLY A 239 1.25 -16.72 2.04
CA GLY A 239 2.59 -16.41 2.53
C GLY A 239 3.32 -15.26 1.84
N ASN A 240 2.64 -14.45 1.01
CA ASN A 240 3.24 -13.35 0.24
C ASN A 240 3.85 -12.21 1.07
N THR A 241 3.68 -12.22 2.40
CA THR A 241 4.41 -11.34 3.33
C THR A 241 5.43 -12.16 4.13
N VAL A 242 4.99 -13.30 4.71
CA VAL A 242 5.84 -14.24 5.45
C VAL A 242 7.13 -14.58 4.71
N PHE A 243 7.02 -15.06 3.47
CA PHE A 243 8.18 -15.52 2.71
C PHE A 243 9.15 -14.40 2.37
N PRO A 244 8.72 -13.22 1.86
CA PRO A 244 9.61 -12.08 1.73
C PRO A 244 10.32 -11.68 3.02
N ILE A 245 9.65 -11.70 4.18
CA ILE A 245 10.31 -11.41 5.47
C ILE A 245 11.41 -12.43 5.74
N LEU A 246 11.12 -13.74 5.65
CA LEU A 246 12.09 -14.80 5.89
C LEU A 246 13.24 -14.83 4.87
N GLN A 247 12.99 -14.38 3.63
CA GLN A 247 14.02 -14.22 2.62
C GLN A 247 14.93 -13.02 2.92
N TYR A 248 14.34 -11.89 3.31
CA TYR A 248 15.03 -10.62 3.56
C TYR A 248 15.91 -10.67 4.82
N THR A 249 15.41 -11.25 5.91
CA THR A 249 16.18 -11.38 7.16
C THR A 249 16.72 -12.80 7.37
N LYS A 250 18.03 -12.90 7.57
CA LYS A 250 18.72 -14.15 7.89
C LYS A 250 18.97 -14.35 9.39
N ASP A 251 18.46 -13.44 10.23
CA ASP A 251 18.54 -13.58 11.69
C ASP A 251 17.84 -14.87 12.12
N PRO A 252 18.56 -15.90 12.62
CA PRO A 252 17.98 -17.18 13.03
C PRO A 252 17.03 -17.04 14.24
N ASN A 253 17.09 -15.93 14.98
CA ASN A 253 16.25 -15.68 16.14
C ASN A 253 14.86 -15.11 15.79
N LEU A 254 14.60 -14.78 14.52
CA LEU A 254 13.26 -14.43 14.07
C LEU A 254 12.36 -15.67 13.97
N PHE A 255 11.16 -15.57 14.54
CA PHE A 255 10.09 -16.54 14.35
C PHE A 255 8.78 -15.83 13.97
N ILE A 256 8.09 -16.35 12.95
CA ILE A 256 6.82 -15.77 12.47
C ILE A 256 5.67 -16.73 12.76
N TYR A 257 4.74 -16.31 13.63
CA TYR A 257 3.41 -16.90 13.67
C TYR A 257 2.58 -16.26 12.56
N CYS A 258 1.82 -17.06 11.82
CA CYS A 258 0.97 -16.54 10.77
C CYS A 258 -0.35 -17.31 10.72
N CYS A 259 -1.46 -16.60 10.59
CA CYS A 259 -2.76 -17.25 10.48
C CYS A 259 -3.60 -16.68 9.35
N ASP A 260 -4.48 -17.51 8.84
CA ASP A 260 -5.55 -17.12 7.92
C ASP A 260 -6.85 -17.81 8.31
N PHE A 261 -7.97 -17.20 7.94
CA PHE A 261 -9.28 -17.81 8.17
C PHE A 261 -9.52 -18.98 7.19
N SER A 262 -8.91 -18.91 6.01
CA SER A 262 -8.98 -19.96 5.00
C SER A 262 -8.04 -21.11 5.31
N SER A 263 -8.63 -22.29 5.52
CA SER A 263 -7.89 -23.55 5.62
C SER A 263 -7.10 -23.86 4.34
N LYS A 264 -7.63 -23.44 3.17
CA LYS A 264 -6.96 -23.60 1.88
C LYS A 264 -5.72 -22.72 1.75
N ALA A 265 -5.80 -21.46 2.17
CA ALA A 265 -4.64 -20.56 2.15
C ALA A 265 -3.49 -21.10 3.01
N VAL A 266 -3.80 -21.50 4.24
CA VAL A 266 -2.82 -22.09 5.17
C VAL A 266 -2.24 -23.39 4.61
N GLY A 267 -3.06 -24.22 3.95
CA GLY A 267 -2.59 -25.43 3.28
C GLY A 267 -1.56 -25.13 2.19
N ILE A 268 -1.88 -24.20 1.28
CA ILE A 268 -0.98 -23.79 0.18
C ILE A 268 0.32 -23.19 0.73
N LEU A 269 0.22 -22.34 1.77
CA LEU A 269 1.40 -21.76 2.42
C LEU A 269 2.33 -22.88 2.93
N LYS A 270 1.79 -23.88 3.64
CA LYS A 270 2.56 -25.01 4.18
C LYS A 270 3.14 -25.94 3.13
N GLU A 271 2.55 -26.02 1.95
CA GLU A 271 3.06 -26.79 0.81
C GLU A 271 4.21 -26.08 0.07
N SER A 272 4.44 -24.79 0.34
CA SER A 272 5.56 -24.05 -0.22
C SER A 272 6.90 -24.67 0.18
N PRO A 273 7.85 -24.85 -0.76
CA PRO A 273 9.22 -25.25 -0.44
C PRO A 273 9.95 -24.29 0.50
N GLU A 274 9.46 -23.05 0.61
CA GLU A 274 10.02 -22.01 1.48
C GLU A 274 9.47 -22.04 2.91
N TYR A 275 8.47 -22.89 3.17
CA TYR A 275 7.91 -23.05 4.50
C TYR A 275 8.88 -23.84 5.39
N ASP A 276 9.44 -23.15 6.38
CA ASP A 276 10.35 -23.72 7.36
C ASP A 276 9.71 -23.65 8.75
N ILE A 277 9.39 -24.81 9.32
CA ILE A 277 8.78 -24.96 10.65
C ILE A 277 9.66 -24.41 11.79
N GLN A 278 10.96 -24.24 11.55
CA GLN A 278 11.89 -23.64 12.52
C GLN A 278 11.81 -22.11 12.51
N ARG A 279 11.27 -21.53 11.44
CA ARG A 279 11.24 -20.08 11.17
C ARG A 279 9.83 -19.51 11.22
N CYS A 280 8.81 -20.30 10.92
CA CYS A 280 7.43 -19.88 11.00
C CYS A 280 6.47 -21.00 11.37
N HIS A 281 5.30 -20.61 11.87
CA HIS A 281 4.21 -21.51 12.16
C HIS A 281 2.90 -20.95 11.60
N ALA A 282 2.37 -21.61 10.57
CA ALA A 282 1.10 -21.28 9.97
C ALA A 282 -0.06 -22.06 10.60
N PHE A 283 -1.18 -21.41 10.90
CA PHE A 283 -2.36 -22.06 11.47
C PHE A 283 -3.67 -21.40 11.02
N VAL A 284 -4.79 -22.13 11.09
CA VAL A 284 -6.11 -21.60 10.74
C VAL A 284 -6.68 -20.89 11.97
N CYS A 285 -7.19 -19.67 11.79
CA CYS A 285 -7.78 -18.92 12.89
C CYS A 285 -8.89 -17.98 12.38
N ASP A 286 -10.06 -18.04 13.03
CA ASP A 286 -11.06 -16.98 12.95
C ASP A 286 -10.72 -15.89 13.98
N VAL A 287 -9.98 -14.88 13.55
CA VAL A 287 -9.63 -13.75 14.42
C VAL A 287 -10.83 -12.90 14.84
N ALA A 288 -11.98 -13.06 14.18
CA ALA A 288 -13.23 -12.39 14.54
C ALA A 288 -14.01 -13.16 15.63
N SER A 289 -13.52 -14.33 16.06
CA SER A 289 -14.01 -15.07 17.23
C SER A 289 -13.57 -14.42 18.54
N PRO A 290 -14.41 -14.38 19.59
CA PRO A 290 -14.02 -13.88 20.91
C PRO A 290 -12.96 -14.74 21.60
N GLU A 291 -12.85 -16.02 21.21
CA GLU A 291 -11.94 -16.99 21.80
C GLU A 291 -10.76 -17.21 20.86
N TRP A 292 -9.58 -16.71 21.26
CA TRP A 292 -8.31 -16.90 20.56
C TRP A 292 -7.50 -17.99 21.27
N ASP A 293 -7.43 -19.17 20.66
CA ASP A 293 -6.50 -20.24 21.02
C ASP A 293 -5.24 -20.07 20.16
N MET A 294 -4.19 -19.49 20.76
CA MET A 294 -2.99 -19.06 20.05
C MET A 294 -1.78 -19.91 20.44
N PRO A 295 -0.89 -20.24 19.48
CA PRO A 295 0.33 -21.00 19.74
C PRO A 295 1.44 -20.14 20.38
N PHE A 296 1.07 -19.08 21.09
CA PHE A 296 1.96 -18.14 21.75
C PHE A 296 1.27 -17.48 22.95
N GLU A 297 2.07 -17.05 23.91
CA GLU A 297 1.60 -16.50 25.18
C GLU A 297 1.17 -15.02 25.05
N PRO A 298 0.29 -14.52 25.94
CA PRO A 298 0.05 -13.09 26.08
C PRO A 298 1.35 -12.31 26.28
N GLU A 299 1.37 -11.07 25.79
CA GLU A 299 2.53 -10.17 25.87
C GLU A 299 3.85 -10.76 25.35
N SER A 300 3.81 -11.71 24.42
CA SER A 300 5.02 -12.32 23.86
C SER A 300 5.44 -11.74 22.52
N LEU A 301 4.54 -11.08 21.77
CA LEU A 301 4.79 -10.65 20.40
C LEU A 301 5.54 -9.32 20.34
N ASP A 302 6.59 -9.25 19.52
CA ASP A 302 7.30 -7.99 19.23
C ASP A 302 6.54 -7.12 18.21
N ILE A 303 5.99 -7.76 17.17
CA ILE A 303 5.26 -7.09 16.09
C ILE A 303 4.04 -7.91 15.68
N ALA A 304 2.91 -7.22 15.44
CA ALA A 304 1.78 -7.75 14.69
C ALA A 304 1.64 -7.05 13.33
N VAL A 305 1.27 -7.80 12.30
CA VAL A 305 1.15 -7.34 10.92
C VAL A 305 -0.27 -7.58 10.42
N LEU A 306 -0.91 -6.52 9.92
CA LEU A 306 -2.28 -6.49 9.39
C LEU A 306 -2.26 -5.90 7.98
N ILE A 307 -2.15 -6.74 6.95
CA ILE A 307 -2.10 -6.29 5.55
C ILE A 307 -3.36 -6.75 4.82
N PHE A 308 -4.25 -5.81 4.48
CA PHE A 308 -5.53 -6.04 3.79
C PHE A 308 -6.46 -7.06 4.46
N VAL A 309 -6.42 -7.13 5.80
CA VAL A 309 -7.17 -8.13 6.57
C VAL A 309 -8.30 -7.54 7.39
N LEU A 310 -8.13 -6.36 8.00
CA LEU A 310 -9.21 -5.77 8.80
C LEU A 310 -10.40 -5.43 7.90
N SER A 311 -10.16 -4.98 6.67
CA SER A 311 -11.24 -4.74 5.71
C SER A 311 -12.07 -5.98 5.37
N ALA A 312 -11.56 -7.19 5.53
CA ALA A 312 -12.31 -8.42 5.27
C ALA A 312 -13.27 -8.80 6.42
N ILE A 313 -13.11 -8.17 7.58
CA ILE A 313 -13.84 -8.45 8.82
C ILE A 313 -15.04 -7.49 8.93
N HIS A 314 -16.13 -7.94 9.53
CA HIS A 314 -17.26 -7.06 9.79
C HIS A 314 -16.85 -5.94 10.76
N PRO A 315 -17.20 -4.65 10.52
CA PRO A 315 -16.76 -3.52 11.34
C PRO A 315 -17.02 -3.70 12.84
N ASP A 316 -18.18 -4.23 13.22
CA ASP A 316 -18.51 -4.50 14.63
C ASP A 316 -17.56 -5.48 15.34
N LYS A 317 -16.83 -6.30 14.59
CA LYS A 317 -15.87 -7.29 15.13
C LYS A 317 -14.44 -6.78 15.13
N MET A 318 -14.12 -5.67 14.47
CA MET A 318 -12.75 -5.13 14.43
C MET A 318 -12.23 -4.70 15.82
N PRO A 319 -13.03 -4.08 16.71
CA PRO A 319 -12.56 -3.73 18.06
C PRO A 319 -12.09 -4.95 18.86
N LEU A 320 -12.75 -6.10 18.69
CA LEU A 320 -12.34 -7.35 19.31
C LEU A 320 -10.96 -7.80 18.83
N VAL A 321 -10.67 -7.70 17.52
CA VAL A 321 -9.36 -8.05 16.95
C VAL A 321 -8.26 -7.19 17.57
N VAL A 322 -8.48 -5.87 17.64
CA VAL A 322 -7.49 -4.94 18.20
C VAL A 322 -7.30 -5.15 19.71
N LYS A 323 -8.38 -5.44 20.44
CA LYS A 323 -8.32 -5.83 21.85
C LYS A 323 -7.48 -7.08 22.08
N GLN A 324 -7.65 -8.12 21.25
CA GLN A 324 -6.85 -9.33 21.34
C GLN A 324 -5.39 -9.06 20.99
N LEU A 325 -5.11 -8.26 19.95
CA LEU A 325 -3.75 -7.82 19.65
C LEU A 325 -3.09 -7.11 20.84
N PHE A 326 -3.80 -6.21 21.52
CA PHE A 326 -3.29 -5.53 22.70
C PHE A 326 -2.89 -6.51 23.82
N ARG A 327 -3.65 -7.60 23.99
CA ARG A 327 -3.33 -8.67 24.96
C ARG A 327 -2.05 -9.44 24.60
N PHE A 328 -1.82 -9.74 23.32
CA PHE A 328 -0.69 -10.60 22.90
C PHE A 328 0.60 -9.84 22.57
N ILE A 329 0.50 -8.55 22.24
CA ILE A 329 1.67 -7.69 22.02
C ILE A 329 2.29 -7.33 23.36
N ARG A 330 3.62 -7.40 23.44
CA ARG A 330 4.36 -6.98 24.63
C ARG A 330 4.37 -5.46 24.80
N PRO A 331 4.60 -4.92 26.00
CA PRO A 331 4.92 -3.50 26.18
C PRO A 331 6.06 -3.04 25.26
N GLY A 332 5.86 -1.93 24.56
CA GLY A 332 6.76 -1.42 23.52
C GLY A 332 6.71 -2.15 22.18
N GLY A 333 5.88 -3.19 22.01
CA GLY A 333 5.67 -3.88 20.73
C GLY A 333 4.82 -3.09 19.74
N LEU A 334 4.86 -3.46 18.46
CA LEU A 334 4.25 -2.71 17.36
C LEU A 334 3.10 -3.46 16.69
N VAL A 335 2.10 -2.71 16.22
CA VAL A 335 1.15 -3.14 15.20
C VAL A 335 1.43 -2.34 13.92
N LEU A 336 1.59 -3.05 12.81
CA LEU A 336 1.79 -2.50 11.48
C LEU A 336 0.56 -2.81 10.64
N LEU A 337 -0.08 -1.78 10.09
CA LEU A 337 -1.33 -1.91 9.35
C LEU A 337 -1.21 -1.28 7.97
N ARG A 338 -1.68 -2.01 6.95
CA ARG A 338 -1.99 -1.46 5.62
C ARG A 338 -3.34 -1.99 5.16
N ASP A 339 -4.27 -1.09 4.83
CA ASP A 339 -5.60 -1.49 4.39
C ASP A 339 -6.23 -0.47 3.41
N TYR A 340 -7.43 -0.74 2.90
CA TYR A 340 -8.11 0.11 1.94
C TYR A 340 -8.61 1.43 2.56
N GLY A 341 -8.30 2.55 1.92
CA GLY A 341 -8.79 3.87 2.31
C GLY A 341 -10.13 4.23 1.67
N ARG A 342 -10.88 5.10 2.34
CA ARG A 342 -12.11 5.72 1.87
C ARG A 342 -11.89 6.37 0.49
N TYR A 343 -12.88 6.18 -0.39
CA TYR A 343 -12.88 6.67 -1.77
C TYR A 343 -11.85 6.02 -2.71
N ASP A 344 -11.19 4.93 -2.31
CA ASP A 344 -10.45 4.09 -3.26
C ASP A 344 -11.35 3.73 -4.45
N MET A 345 -10.76 3.67 -5.64
CA MET A 345 -11.48 3.34 -6.88
C MET A 345 -12.35 2.09 -6.74
N ALA A 346 -11.90 1.07 -6.00
CA ALA A 346 -12.69 -0.13 -5.76
C ALA A 346 -13.99 0.16 -5.00
N GLN A 347 -13.97 1.09 -4.02
CA GLN A 347 -15.17 1.53 -3.31
C GLN A 347 -16.16 2.20 -4.26
N LEU A 348 -15.66 3.10 -5.11
CA LEU A 348 -16.50 3.93 -5.98
C LEU A 348 -17.19 3.12 -7.09
N ARG A 349 -16.64 1.96 -7.46
CA ARG A 349 -17.16 1.11 -8.54
C ARG A 349 -18.22 0.10 -8.10
N PHE A 350 -18.46 -0.07 -6.80
CA PHE A 350 -19.55 -0.92 -6.35
C PHE A 350 -20.88 -0.46 -6.97
N LYS A 351 -21.77 -1.42 -7.25
CA LYS A 351 -23.13 -1.15 -7.71
C LYS A 351 -24.08 -1.27 -6.52
N LYS A 352 -25.29 -0.72 -6.67
CA LYS A 352 -26.37 -0.83 -5.68
C LYS A 352 -26.67 -2.29 -5.33
N GLY A 353 -27.06 -2.54 -4.09
CA GLY A 353 -27.37 -3.89 -3.60
C GLY A 353 -26.15 -4.74 -3.25
N ARG A 354 -24.97 -4.12 -3.12
CA ARG A 354 -23.72 -4.78 -2.65
C ARG A 354 -23.29 -4.31 -1.26
N CYS A 355 -23.92 -3.25 -0.73
CA CYS A 355 -23.62 -2.66 0.56
C CYS A 355 -24.15 -3.56 1.68
N LEU A 356 -23.28 -4.06 2.55
CA LEU A 356 -23.62 -4.88 3.71
C LEU A 356 -23.88 -3.99 4.95
N ALA A 357 -23.03 -2.98 5.13
CA ALA A 357 -23.15 -1.92 6.12
C ALA A 357 -22.49 -0.66 5.54
N ASN A 358 -22.60 0.49 6.21
CA ASN A 358 -21.94 1.70 5.73
C ASN A 358 -20.46 1.42 5.45
N ASN A 359 -20.04 1.68 4.21
CA ASN A 359 -18.68 1.46 3.74
C ASN A 359 -18.17 0.01 3.72
N PHE A 360 -19.06 -0.97 3.96
CA PHE A 360 -18.77 -2.39 3.95
C PHE A 360 -19.51 -3.07 2.80
N TYR A 361 -18.81 -3.77 1.92
CA TYR A 361 -19.39 -4.28 0.68
C TYR A 361 -19.06 -5.76 0.43
N ALA A 362 -19.97 -6.46 -0.23
CA ALA A 362 -19.75 -7.81 -0.74
C ALA A 362 -19.17 -7.77 -2.18
N ARG A 363 -18.04 -8.45 -2.39
CA ARG A 363 -17.39 -8.67 -3.70
C ARG A 363 -18.02 -9.85 -4.44
N GLY A 364 -17.81 -9.93 -5.75
CA GLY A 364 -18.52 -10.87 -6.63
C GLY A 364 -18.20 -12.36 -6.40
N ASP A 365 -17.04 -12.65 -5.84
CA ASP A 365 -16.62 -13.97 -5.34
C ASP A 365 -17.26 -14.34 -3.98
N GLY A 366 -17.86 -13.35 -3.31
CA GLY A 366 -18.49 -13.45 -2.00
C GLY A 366 -17.60 -13.01 -0.83
N THR A 367 -16.33 -12.65 -1.09
CA THR A 367 -15.48 -12.01 -0.07
C THR A 367 -15.98 -10.59 0.19
N ARG A 368 -15.46 -9.94 1.24
CA ARG A 368 -15.99 -8.66 1.73
C ARG A 368 -14.87 -7.65 1.87
N VAL A 369 -15.23 -6.37 1.87
CA VAL A 369 -14.27 -5.28 2.01
C VAL A 369 -14.91 -4.06 2.68
N TYR A 370 -14.28 -3.59 3.75
CA TYR A 370 -14.47 -2.29 4.37
C TYR A 370 -13.45 -1.30 3.80
N PHE A 371 -13.81 -0.03 3.74
CA PHE A 371 -12.89 1.06 3.38
C PHE A 371 -12.81 1.99 4.58
N PHE A 372 -11.62 2.45 4.96
CA PHE A 372 -11.39 3.17 6.21
C PHE A 372 -11.06 4.65 6.02
N THR A 373 -11.44 5.49 6.97
CA THR A 373 -10.78 6.80 7.18
C THR A 373 -9.62 6.66 8.18
N GLN A 374 -8.72 7.66 8.22
CA GLN A 374 -7.63 7.68 9.21
C GLN A 374 -8.17 7.74 10.63
N GLU A 375 -9.24 8.49 10.84
CA GLU A 375 -9.89 8.68 12.14
C GLU A 375 -10.47 7.36 12.65
N GLU A 376 -11.12 6.56 11.79
CA GLU A 376 -11.64 5.24 12.16
C GLU A 376 -10.52 4.32 12.66
N ILE A 377 -9.37 4.28 11.97
CA ILE A 377 -8.20 3.49 12.41
C ILE A 377 -7.63 4.05 13.71
N LYS A 378 -7.48 5.37 13.82
CA LYS A 378 -6.98 6.02 15.04
C LYS A 378 -7.83 5.69 16.25
N GLU A 379 -9.14 5.86 16.14
CA GLU A 379 -10.08 5.56 17.21
C GLU A 379 -10.04 4.09 17.60
N LEU A 380 -9.99 3.18 16.61
CA LEU A 380 -9.96 1.74 16.84
C LEU A 380 -8.77 1.32 17.72
N PHE A 381 -7.57 1.84 17.43
CA PHE A 381 -6.35 1.49 18.17
C PHE A 381 -6.18 2.26 19.48
N THR A 382 -6.43 3.58 19.48
CA THR A 382 -6.23 4.41 20.69
C THR A 382 -7.25 4.09 21.78
N LYS A 383 -8.47 3.68 21.42
CA LYS A 383 -9.48 3.25 22.39
C LYS A 383 -9.08 1.99 23.18
N GLU A 384 -8.32 1.09 22.57
CA GLU A 384 -7.77 -0.10 23.22
C GLU A 384 -6.43 0.18 23.95
N GLY A 385 -5.92 1.42 23.90
CA GLY A 385 -4.75 1.86 24.65
C GLY A 385 -3.44 1.90 23.87
N PHE A 386 -3.45 1.68 22.55
CA PHE A 386 -2.26 1.87 21.73
C PHE A 386 -1.91 3.36 21.55
N LEU A 387 -0.62 3.65 21.37
CA LEU A 387 -0.10 4.95 20.97
C LEU A 387 0.07 5.02 19.45
N GLU A 388 -0.44 6.08 18.84
CA GLU A 388 -0.24 6.34 17.40
C GLU A 388 1.19 6.80 17.14
N GLU A 389 1.96 6.04 16.37
CA GLU A 389 3.28 6.47 15.87
C GLU A 389 3.20 7.04 14.46
N GLN A 390 2.34 6.44 13.64
CA GLN A 390 2.12 6.85 12.25
C GLN A 390 0.71 6.45 11.84
N ASN A 391 0.03 7.32 11.09
CA ASN A 391 -1.25 7.03 10.47
C ASN A 391 -1.37 7.91 9.22
N LEU A 392 -1.14 7.33 8.04
CA LEU A 392 -1.02 8.04 6.76
C LEU A 392 -2.07 7.56 5.77
N VAL A 393 -2.54 8.46 4.90
CA VAL A 393 -3.25 8.12 3.68
C VAL A 393 -2.29 8.20 2.50
N ASP A 394 -2.15 7.08 1.79
CA ASP A 394 -1.40 6.97 0.55
C ASP A 394 -2.38 7.02 -0.62
N ARG A 395 -2.36 8.12 -1.40
CA ARG A 395 -3.17 8.28 -2.62
C ARG A 395 -2.26 8.18 -3.83
N ARG A 396 -2.53 7.22 -4.70
CA ARG A 396 -1.76 7.02 -5.94
C ARG A 396 -2.65 7.07 -7.18
N LEU A 397 -2.12 7.65 -8.25
CA LEU A 397 -2.69 7.54 -9.59
C LEU A 397 -1.90 6.48 -10.38
N GLN A 398 -2.52 5.33 -10.61
CA GLN A 398 -1.95 4.26 -11.43
C GLN A 398 -2.60 4.28 -12.82
N VAL A 399 -1.82 4.03 -13.88
CA VAL A 399 -2.30 4.10 -15.26
C VAL A 399 -1.89 2.85 -16.02
N ASN A 400 -2.82 1.90 -16.10
CA ASN A 400 -2.65 0.72 -16.92
C ASN A 400 -2.87 1.06 -18.39
N ARG A 401 -1.76 1.36 -19.09
CA ARG A 401 -1.78 1.72 -20.52
C ARG A 401 -2.30 0.59 -21.41
N GLY A 402 -2.08 -0.67 -21.02
CA GLY A 402 -2.56 -1.84 -21.77
C GLY A 402 -4.07 -2.02 -21.71
N LYS A 403 -4.69 -1.67 -20.57
CA LYS A 403 -6.14 -1.70 -20.35
C LYS A 403 -6.80 -0.32 -20.55
N LEU A 404 -6.01 0.72 -20.87
CA LEU A 404 -6.44 2.12 -20.90
C LEU A 404 -7.20 2.53 -19.63
N LEU A 405 -6.70 2.08 -18.48
CA LEU A 405 -7.38 2.23 -17.19
C LEU A 405 -6.60 3.14 -16.26
N THR A 406 -7.21 4.25 -15.88
CA THR A 406 -6.71 5.13 -14.81
C THR A 406 -7.34 4.71 -13.49
N MET A 407 -6.52 4.52 -12.47
CA MET A 407 -6.91 4.02 -11.16
C MET A 407 -6.43 4.97 -10.06
N TYR A 408 -7.38 5.62 -9.39
CA TYR A 408 -7.12 6.39 -8.18
C TYR A 408 -7.20 5.45 -6.98
N ARG A 409 -6.05 5.09 -6.45
CA ARG A 409 -5.95 4.16 -5.33
C ARG A 409 -5.74 4.91 -4.04
N VAL A 410 -6.40 4.45 -2.98
CA VAL A 410 -6.30 5.04 -1.65
C VAL A 410 -6.08 3.92 -0.64
N TRP A 411 -5.00 4.04 0.12
CA TRP A 411 -4.65 3.11 1.19
C TRP A 411 -4.38 3.85 2.48
N LEU A 412 -4.60 3.17 3.59
CA LEU A 412 -4.10 3.59 4.89
C LEU A 412 -2.84 2.81 5.23
N GLN A 413 -1.87 3.49 5.81
CA GLN A 413 -0.66 2.91 6.37
C GLN A 413 -0.48 3.44 7.79
N ALA A 414 -0.47 2.55 8.78
CA ALA A 414 -0.39 2.96 10.17
C ALA A 414 0.56 2.09 11.01
N LYS A 415 1.09 2.70 12.06
CA LYS A 415 1.95 2.11 13.09
C LYS A 415 1.43 2.51 14.45
N TYR A 416 1.19 1.51 15.30
CA TYR A 416 0.72 1.71 16.66
C TYR A 416 1.62 0.96 17.63
N ARG A 417 1.97 1.58 18.75
CA ARG A 417 2.81 0.97 19.79
C ARG A 417 2.00 0.69 21.05
N LYS A 418 2.18 -0.49 21.65
CA LYS A 418 1.67 -0.74 22.99
C LYS A 418 2.55 0.00 24.00
N PRO A 419 1.99 0.83 24.91
CA PRO A 419 2.74 1.59 25.90
C PRO A 419 3.72 0.75 26.74
#